data_AF-A0A8S2YZ64-F1
#
_entry.id   AF-A0A8S2YZ64-F1
#
_cell.length_a   1.000
_cell.length_b   1.000
_cell.length_c   1.000
_cell.angle_alpha   90.00
_cell.angle_beta   90.00
_cell.angle_gamma   90.00
#
_symmetry.space_group_name_H-M   'P 1'
#
loop_
_entity.id
_entity.type
_entity.pdbx_description
1 polymer ?
#
loop_
_entity_poly.entity_id
_entity_poly.type
_entity_poly.pdbx_seq_one_letter_code
_entity_poly.pdbx_strand_id
1 'polypeptide(L)'
;MNDIPTHTEYGLFADDTALWTSSNTMTYLSSRLQQSVDAFEVGDYTRYLGVIIDKQLNWRRHLDHIETKIAPQIGLLRYLSRTAYESNSRTLINFFKSIARTIIIYGYPVLLTADQNVWNRIQTIQNKALRATLGLPIYTSVDYIHKISNIPKIKDYATTLLKQSIQTATEKNDITSKKHLQGILEKIL
;
A
#
# COMPACT_ATOMS: atom_id res chain seq x y z
N MET A 1 -29.90 15.42 -0.23
CA MET A 1 -28.44 15.39 -0.44
C MET A 1 -28.13 16.12 -1.77
N ASN A 2 -28.61 17.37 -1.92
CA ASN A 2 -28.57 18.15 -3.17
C ASN A 2 -27.53 19.29 -3.15
N ASP A 3 -26.74 19.41 -2.08
CA ASP A 3 -25.82 20.54 -1.85
C ASP A 3 -24.33 20.17 -1.97
N ILE A 4 -24.02 18.99 -2.50
CA ILE A 4 -22.64 18.58 -2.78
C ILE A 4 -22.25 19.13 -4.16
N PRO A 5 -21.16 19.92 -4.29
CA PRO A 5 -20.74 20.48 -5.57
C PRO A 5 -20.54 19.39 -6.64
N THR A 6 -20.87 19.71 -7.89
CA THR A 6 -20.92 18.79 -9.05
C THR A 6 -19.60 18.06 -9.39
N HIS A 7 -18.50 18.37 -8.69
CA HIS A 7 -17.18 17.76 -8.84
C HIS A 7 -16.59 17.25 -7.51
N THR A 8 -17.48 16.90 -6.58
CA THR A 8 -17.12 16.28 -5.30
C THR A 8 -17.49 14.82 -5.33
N GLU A 9 -16.49 13.98 -5.16
CA GLU A 9 -16.67 12.55 -5.02
C GLU A 9 -16.49 12.18 -3.54
N TYR A 10 -17.06 11.04 -3.16
CA TYR A 10 -17.06 10.59 -1.78
C TYR A 10 -16.77 9.09 -1.70
N GLY A 11 -16.11 8.70 -0.62
CA GLY A 11 -15.82 7.32 -0.26
C GLY A 11 -16.46 7.04 1.08
N LEU A 12 -17.25 5.97 1.15
CA LEU A 12 -17.87 5.51 2.38
C LEU A 12 -17.31 4.15 2.74
N PHE A 13 -16.86 4.00 3.97
CA PHE A 13 -16.53 2.71 4.55
C PHE A 13 -16.95 2.68 6.01
N ALA A 14 -18.02 1.95 6.32
CA ALA A 14 -18.64 1.95 7.64
C ALA A 14 -18.97 3.38 8.11
N ASP A 15 -18.33 3.86 9.17
CA ASP A 15 -18.42 5.20 9.74
C ASP A 15 -17.42 6.20 9.14
N ASP A 16 -16.36 5.71 8.49
CA ASP A 16 -15.37 6.55 7.82
C ASP A 16 -15.94 7.12 6.52
N THR A 17 -15.98 8.46 6.46
CA THR A 17 -16.40 9.19 5.25
C THR A 17 -15.23 10.03 4.74
N ALA A 18 -14.87 9.82 3.48
CA ALA A 18 -13.88 10.62 2.77
C ALA A 18 -14.55 11.44 1.68
N LEU A 19 -14.18 12.72 1.58
CA LEU A 19 -14.65 13.63 0.55
C LEU A 19 -13.44 14.17 -0.20
N TRP A 20 -13.47 14.14 -1.53
CA TRP A 20 -12.45 14.78 -2.36
C TRP A 20 -13.08 15.57 -3.50
N THR A 21 -12.47 16.71 -3.82
CA THR A 21 -12.91 17.60 -4.89
C THR A 21 -11.74 17.96 -5.78
N SER A 22 -11.98 18.05 -7.08
CA SER A 22 -10.97 18.48 -8.06
C SER A 22 -10.86 20.01 -8.17
N SER A 23 -11.69 20.75 -7.44
CA SER A 23 -11.81 22.21 -7.52
C SER A 23 -11.37 22.88 -6.21
N ASN A 24 -10.97 24.15 -6.30
CA ASN A 24 -10.65 25.01 -5.14
C ASN A 24 -11.86 25.28 -4.21
N THR A 25 -13.01 24.65 -4.47
CA THR A 25 -14.24 24.69 -3.67
C THR A 25 -14.12 24.06 -2.28
N MET A 26 -13.00 23.39 -1.97
CA MET A 26 -12.75 22.77 -0.66
C MET A 26 -12.86 23.80 0.49
N THR A 27 -12.49 25.06 0.25
CA THR A 27 -12.58 26.13 1.26
C THR A 27 -14.02 26.52 1.60
N TYR A 28 -14.95 26.42 0.63
CA TYR A 28 -16.37 26.68 0.87
C TYR A 28 -17.02 25.52 1.64
N LEU A 29 -16.69 24.29 1.24
CA LEU A 29 -17.17 23.07 1.91
C LEU A 29 -16.66 22.96 3.35
N SER A 30 -15.40 23.32 3.61
CA SER A 30 -14.84 23.27 4.97
C SER A 30 -15.58 24.19 5.92
N SER A 31 -15.87 25.44 5.53
CA SER A 31 -16.60 26.40 6.40
C SER A 31 -18.02 25.94 6.76
N ARG A 32 -18.68 25.17 5.87
CA ARG A 32 -20.03 24.65 6.08
C ARG A 32 -20.02 23.36 6.89
N LEU A 33 -19.08 22.46 6.61
CA LEU A 33 -18.96 21.17 7.32
C LEU A 33 -18.39 21.33 8.74
N GLN A 34 -17.50 22.31 8.97
CA GLN A 34 -17.02 22.64 10.31
C GLN A 34 -18.15 23.14 11.25
N GLN A 35 -19.24 23.66 10.69
CA GLN A 35 -20.43 24.07 11.46
C GLN A 35 -21.36 22.91 11.81
N SER A 36 -21.23 21.75 11.13
CA SER A 36 -22.12 20.61 11.28
C SER A 36 -21.43 19.35 11.84
N VAL A 37 -20.10 19.31 11.85
CA VAL A 37 -19.28 18.16 12.27
C VAL A 37 -18.10 18.66 13.10
N ASP A 38 -17.96 18.15 14.33
CA ASP A 38 -16.94 18.57 15.29
C ASP A 38 -15.50 18.20 14.88
N ALA A 39 -15.32 17.20 14.02
CA ALA A 39 -14.02 16.68 13.61
C ALA A 39 -13.90 16.63 12.07
N PHE A 40 -13.62 17.79 11.45
CA PHE A 40 -13.24 17.88 10.04
C PHE A 40 -11.79 18.34 9.93
N GLU A 41 -10.88 17.43 9.55
CA GLU A 41 -9.46 17.73 9.38
C GLU A 41 -9.14 18.03 7.91
N VAL A 42 -9.04 19.31 7.55
CA VAL A 42 -8.49 19.73 6.26
C VAL A 42 -6.97 19.77 6.36
N GLY A 43 -6.33 18.66 6.01
CA GLY A 43 -4.88 18.54 6.00
C GLY A 43 -4.27 18.62 4.59
N ASP A 44 -2.96 18.86 4.52
CA ASP A 44 -2.18 18.57 3.30
C ASP A 44 -2.04 17.06 3.04
N TYR A 45 -2.40 16.26 4.04
CA TYR A 45 -2.43 14.82 4.01
C TYR A 45 -3.60 14.31 4.85
N THR A 46 -4.17 13.19 4.43
CA THR A 46 -5.26 12.52 5.16
C THR A 46 -4.97 11.04 5.24
N ARG A 47 -5.29 10.42 6.38
CA ARG A 47 -5.28 8.96 6.51
C ARG A 47 -6.69 8.45 6.22
N TYR A 48 -6.83 7.59 5.22
CA TYR A 48 -8.07 6.89 4.92
C TYR A 48 -7.79 5.40 4.82
N LEU A 49 -8.54 4.59 5.58
CA LEU A 49 -8.36 3.14 5.67
C LEU A 49 -6.89 2.74 5.96
N GLY A 50 -6.15 3.52 6.74
CA GLY A 50 -4.73 3.23 7.05
C GLY A 50 -3.72 3.57 5.94
N VAL A 51 -4.17 4.06 4.78
CA VAL A 51 -3.30 4.64 3.74
C VAL A 51 -3.19 6.15 3.97
N ILE A 52 -1.98 6.70 3.84
CA ILE A 52 -1.75 8.14 3.98
C ILE A 52 -1.64 8.72 2.58
N ILE A 53 -2.55 9.62 2.24
CA ILE A 53 -2.64 10.24 0.91
C ILE A 53 -2.25 11.72 1.07
N ASP A 54 -1.20 12.13 0.39
CA ASP A 54 -0.77 13.54 0.29
C ASP A 54 -1.49 14.22 -0.90
N LYS A 55 -1.74 15.54 -0.83
CA LYS A 55 -2.34 16.33 -1.94
C LYS A 55 -1.66 16.14 -3.29
N GLN A 56 -0.34 15.95 -3.29
CA GLN A 56 0.48 15.76 -4.49
C GLN A 56 0.76 14.29 -4.82
N LEU A 57 0.21 13.34 -4.05
CA LEU A 57 0.46 11.89 -4.22
C LEU A 57 1.97 11.54 -4.24
N ASN A 58 2.77 12.23 -3.43
CA ASN A 58 4.22 11.98 -3.35
C ASN A 58 4.57 10.68 -2.60
N TRP A 59 3.62 10.10 -1.85
CA TRP A 59 3.76 8.86 -1.06
C TRP A 59 4.88 8.82 0.00
N ARG A 60 5.63 9.91 0.19
CA ARG A 60 6.78 9.96 1.11
C ARG A 60 6.36 9.71 2.55
N ARG A 61 5.30 10.39 3.01
CA ARG A 61 4.77 10.20 4.38
C ARG A 61 4.23 8.79 4.60
N HIS A 62 3.57 8.24 3.59
CA HIS A 62 3.10 6.86 3.65
C HIS A 62 4.25 5.86 3.77
N LEU A 63 5.34 6.10 3.04
CA LEU A 63 6.53 5.27 3.09
C LEU A 63 7.23 5.32 4.46
N ASP A 64 7.35 6.51 5.04
CA ASP A 64 7.91 6.66 6.39
C ASP A 64 7.02 5.94 7.43
N HIS A 65 5.70 5.96 7.25
CA HIS A 65 4.78 5.17 8.07
C HIS A 65 4.96 3.66 7.89
N ILE A 66 5.20 3.18 6.67
CA ILE A 66 5.51 1.76 6.43
C ILE A 66 6.86 1.39 7.07
N GLU A 67 7.89 2.23 6.94
CA GLU A 67 9.22 1.99 7.51
C GLU A 67 9.19 1.89 9.03
N THR A 68 8.49 2.81 9.69
CA THR A 68 8.32 2.78 11.15
C THR A 68 7.56 1.54 11.62
N LYS A 69 6.53 1.12 10.87
CA LYS A 69 5.74 -0.07 11.21
C LYS A 69 6.51 -1.39 10.98
N ILE A 70 7.34 -1.46 9.94
CA ILE A 70 8.05 -2.69 9.57
C ILE A 70 9.37 -2.88 10.33
N ALA A 71 10.02 -1.80 10.77
CA ALA A 71 11.28 -1.86 11.52
C ALA A 71 11.26 -2.87 12.70
N PRO A 72 10.27 -2.84 13.63
CA PRO A 72 10.22 -3.80 14.74
C PRO A 72 10.03 -5.25 14.26
N GLN A 73 9.31 -5.46 13.15
CA GLN A 73 9.04 -6.78 12.60
C GLN A 73 10.28 -7.38 11.95
N ILE A 74 11.10 -6.55 11.29
CA ILE A 74 12.42 -6.98 10.79
C ILE A 74 13.31 -7.40 11.97
N GLY A 75 13.24 -6.68 13.09
CA GLY A 75 13.91 -7.06 14.34
C GLY A 75 13.46 -8.42 14.86
N LEU A 76 12.14 -8.66 14.91
CA LEU A 76 11.56 -9.94 15.30
C LEU A 76 11.99 -11.08 14.36
N LEU A 77 11.92 -10.87 13.04
CA LEU A 77 12.34 -11.87 12.04
C LEU A 77 13.82 -12.23 12.20
N ARG A 78 14.67 -11.24 12.51
CA ARG A 78 16.10 -11.44 12.79
C ARG A 78 16.35 -12.20 14.09
N TYR A 79 15.54 -11.95 15.11
CA TYR A 79 15.61 -12.69 16.36
C TYR A 79 15.25 -14.17 16.12
N LEU A 80 14.11 -14.41 15.46
CA LEU A 80 13.63 -15.75 15.14
C LEU A 80 14.60 -16.53 14.25
N SER A 81 15.22 -15.88 13.26
CA SER A 81 16.21 -16.52 12.39
C SER A 81 17.47 -16.95 13.16
N ARG A 82 17.85 -16.22 14.22
CA ARG A 82 19.03 -16.53 15.03
C ARG A 82 18.75 -17.63 16.06
N THR A 83 17.53 -17.69 16.60
CA THR A 83 17.13 -18.69 17.59
C THR A 83 16.76 -20.04 16.99
N ALA A 84 16.43 -20.08 15.70
CA ALA A 84 16.10 -21.34 15.02
C ALA A 84 17.37 -22.15 14.74
N TYR A 85 17.67 -23.11 15.63
CA TYR A 85 18.84 -24.01 15.55
C TYR A 85 18.84 -24.88 14.27
N GLU A 86 17.65 -25.24 13.78
CA GLU A 86 17.41 -25.87 12.48
C GLU A 86 16.35 -25.05 11.74
N SER A 87 16.77 -23.97 11.09
CA SER A 87 15.85 -23.08 10.40
C SER A 87 15.19 -23.83 9.23
N ASN A 88 13.96 -24.30 9.41
CA ASN A 88 13.10 -24.64 8.29
C ASN A 88 12.82 -23.33 7.56
N SER A 89 13.69 -22.93 6.62
CA SER A 89 13.66 -21.62 5.96
C SER A 89 12.28 -21.27 5.40
N ARG A 90 11.47 -22.29 5.10
CA ARG A 90 10.07 -22.15 4.68
C ARG A 90 9.17 -21.53 5.75
N THR A 91 9.31 -21.88 7.03
CA THR A 91 8.49 -21.31 8.11
C THR A 91 8.81 -19.84 8.33
N LEU A 92 10.10 -19.48 8.38
CA LEU A 92 10.54 -18.07 8.47
C LEU A 92 10.09 -17.25 7.26
N ILE A 93 10.18 -17.81 6.05
CA ILE A 93 9.64 -17.19 4.84
C ILE A 93 8.13 -16.98 4.97
N ASN A 94 7.38 -17.93 5.53
CA ASN A 94 5.95 -17.78 5.76
C ASN A 94 5.65 -16.68 6.79
N PHE A 95 6.46 -16.53 7.86
CA PHE A 95 6.36 -15.41 8.79
C PHE A 95 6.62 -14.06 8.11
N PHE A 96 7.61 -13.99 7.21
CA PHE A 96 7.81 -12.79 6.40
C PHE A 96 6.59 -12.49 5.53
N LYS A 97 6.01 -13.51 4.89
CA LYS A 97 4.81 -13.35 4.06
C LYS A 97 3.59 -12.88 4.87
N SER A 98 3.41 -13.36 6.10
CA SER A 98 2.24 -13.02 6.91
C SER A 98 2.33 -11.64 7.55
N ILE A 99 3.52 -11.19 7.95
CA ILE A 99 3.70 -9.94 8.72
C ILE A 99 4.25 -8.82 7.84
N ALA A 100 5.45 -9.00 7.29
CA ALA A 100 6.16 -7.92 6.59
C ALA A 100 5.53 -7.63 5.23
N ARG A 101 5.22 -8.68 4.46
CA ARG A 101 4.65 -8.53 3.12
C ARG A 101 3.25 -7.92 3.16
N THR A 102 2.40 -8.32 4.10
CA THR A 102 1.02 -7.79 4.22
C THR A 102 1.02 -6.30 4.48
N ILE A 103 1.94 -5.79 5.30
CA ILE A 103 2.05 -4.36 5.60
C ILE A 103 2.54 -3.56 4.40
N ILE A 104 3.53 -4.06 3.68
CA ILE A 104 4.03 -3.39 2.47
C ILE A 104 2.94 -3.30 1.39
N ILE A 105 2.12 -4.34 1.28
CA ILE A 105 1.19 -4.52 0.15
C ILE A 105 -0.19 -3.95 0.44
N TYR A 106 -0.53 -3.68 1.70
CA TYR A 106 -1.86 -3.22 2.05
C TYR A 106 -2.37 -2.07 1.16
N GLY A 107 -1.52 -1.09 0.83
CA GLY A 107 -1.82 0.03 -0.07
C GLY A 107 -1.53 -0.19 -1.56
N TYR A 108 -1.34 -1.44 -2.03
CA TYR A 108 -0.83 -1.72 -3.38
C TYR A 108 -1.65 -1.09 -4.53
N PRO A 109 -3.00 -1.02 -4.52
CA PRO A 109 -3.74 -0.49 -5.66
C PRO A 109 -3.42 0.98 -5.90
N VAL A 110 -3.21 1.72 -4.81
CA VAL A 110 -2.93 3.15 -4.86
C VAL A 110 -1.44 3.40 -5.06
N LEU A 111 -0.58 2.61 -4.42
CA LEU A 111 0.88 2.67 -4.58
C LEU A 111 1.37 2.36 -6.00
N LEU A 112 0.60 1.65 -6.83
CA LEU A 112 0.97 1.41 -8.23
C LEU A 112 1.02 2.69 -9.07
N THR A 113 0.34 3.76 -8.64
CA THR A 113 0.45 5.09 -9.25
C THR A 113 1.73 5.85 -8.83
N ALA A 114 2.49 5.32 -7.87
CA ALA A 114 3.67 5.99 -7.33
C ALA A 114 4.89 5.92 -8.26
N ASP A 115 5.75 6.92 -8.13
CA ASP A 115 7.03 7.00 -8.83
C ASP A 115 7.94 5.79 -8.57
N GLN A 116 8.81 5.51 -9.55
CA GLN A 116 9.81 4.44 -9.44
C GLN A 116 10.73 4.59 -8.22
N ASN A 117 11.00 5.83 -7.78
CA ASN A 117 11.79 6.10 -6.57
C ASN A 117 11.15 5.53 -5.30
N VAL A 118 9.82 5.63 -5.19
CA VAL A 118 9.06 5.07 -4.06
C VAL A 118 9.17 3.55 -4.09
N TRP A 119 8.97 2.94 -5.26
CA TRP A 119 9.12 1.49 -5.44
C TRP A 119 10.54 0.98 -5.12
N ASN A 120 11.58 1.74 -5.47
CA ASN A 120 12.97 1.38 -5.14
C ASN A 120 13.21 1.34 -3.63
N ARG A 121 12.62 2.29 -2.89
CA ARG A 121 12.74 2.33 -1.42
C ARG A 121 11.93 1.21 -0.77
N ILE A 122 10.71 0.93 -1.25
CA ILE A 122 9.93 -0.25 -0.80
C ILE A 122 10.68 -1.56 -1.08
N GLN A 123 11.30 -1.70 -2.26
CA GLN A 123 12.12 -2.86 -2.58
C GLN A 123 13.30 -3.01 -1.62
N THR A 124 13.92 -1.90 -1.21
CA THR A 124 15.00 -1.90 -0.23
C THR A 124 14.53 -2.41 1.13
N ILE A 125 13.33 -2.02 1.57
CA ILE A 125 12.69 -2.53 2.79
C ILE A 125 12.45 -4.04 2.69
N GLN A 126 11.88 -4.51 1.57
CA GLN A 126 11.66 -5.94 1.31
C GLN A 126 12.98 -6.71 1.39
N ASN A 127 14.04 -6.20 0.76
CA ASN A 127 15.36 -6.84 0.76
C ASN A 127 15.96 -6.91 2.18
N LYS A 128 15.82 -5.86 2.98
CA LYS A 128 16.26 -5.85 4.39
C LYS A 128 15.52 -6.90 5.22
N ALA A 129 14.21 -7.01 5.03
CA ALA A 129 13.38 -8.01 5.70
C ALA A 129 13.75 -9.45 5.28
N LEU A 130 13.96 -9.68 3.98
CA LEU A 130 14.36 -11.00 3.47
C LEU A 130 15.73 -11.45 4.00
N ARG A 131 16.71 -10.54 4.04
CA ARG A 131 18.02 -10.81 4.65
C ARG A 131 17.88 -11.16 6.13
N ALA A 132 17.03 -10.44 6.86
CA ALA A 132 16.75 -10.74 8.26
C ALA A 132 16.17 -12.14 8.45
N THR A 133 15.18 -12.54 7.65
CA THR A 133 14.60 -13.89 7.74
C THR A 133 15.57 -15.01 7.40
N LEU A 134 16.44 -14.80 6.42
CA LEU A 134 17.37 -15.83 5.95
C LEU A 134 18.69 -15.83 6.74
N GLY A 135 18.87 -14.91 7.69
CA GLY A 135 20.13 -14.73 8.41
C GLY A 135 21.30 -14.32 7.51
N LEU A 136 21.03 -13.69 6.36
CA LEU A 136 22.05 -13.35 5.37
C LEU A 136 22.77 -12.03 5.68
N PRO A 137 24.06 -11.91 5.36
CA PRO A 137 24.82 -10.68 5.56
C PRO A 137 24.39 -9.58 4.56
N ILE A 138 24.69 -8.31 4.91
CA ILE A 138 24.21 -7.13 4.17
C ILE A 138 24.69 -7.11 2.70
N TYR A 139 25.89 -7.63 2.43
CA TYR A 139 26.52 -7.64 1.10
C TYR A 139 26.00 -8.73 0.16
N THR A 140 25.02 -9.55 0.57
CA THR A 140 24.41 -10.53 -0.34
C THR A 140 23.70 -9.84 -1.50
N SER A 141 23.92 -10.36 -2.71
CA SER A 141 23.25 -9.89 -3.92
C SER A 141 21.72 -10.01 -3.79
N VAL A 142 21.00 -8.99 -4.27
CA VAL A 142 19.53 -8.96 -4.29
C VAL A 142 18.99 -10.14 -5.08
N ASP A 143 19.58 -10.44 -6.24
CA ASP A 143 19.12 -11.54 -7.10
C ASP A 143 19.26 -12.90 -6.42
N TYR A 144 20.35 -13.10 -5.65
CA TYR A 144 20.56 -14.31 -4.88
C TYR A 144 19.48 -14.49 -3.79
N ILE A 145 19.12 -13.42 -3.09
CA ILE A 145 18.09 -13.45 -2.04
C ILE A 145 16.73 -13.83 -2.62
N HIS A 146 16.37 -13.28 -3.78
CA HIS A 146 15.10 -13.62 -4.44
C HIS A 146 15.11 -15.05 -5.00
N LYS A 147 16.24 -15.52 -5.51
CA LYS A 147 16.40 -16.91 -5.99
C LYS A 147 16.27 -17.94 -4.87
N ILE A 148 16.92 -17.72 -3.72
CA ILE A 148 16.86 -18.67 -2.60
C ILE A 148 15.52 -18.65 -1.86
N SER A 149 14.89 -17.47 -1.73
CA SER A 149 13.59 -17.35 -1.06
C SER A 149 12.40 -17.71 -1.94
N ASN A 150 12.60 -17.79 -3.26
CA ASN A 150 11.55 -17.91 -4.27
C ASN A 150 10.45 -16.86 -4.09
N ILE A 151 10.86 -15.61 -3.85
CA ILE A 151 9.96 -14.47 -3.63
C ILE A 151 10.15 -13.47 -4.78
N PRO A 152 9.07 -13.07 -5.47
CA PRO A 152 9.16 -12.01 -6.47
C PRO A 152 9.47 -10.65 -5.85
N LYS A 153 9.94 -9.72 -6.68
CA LYS A 153 10.04 -8.30 -6.31
C LYS A 153 8.66 -7.75 -5.97
N ILE A 154 8.64 -6.73 -5.12
CA ILE A 154 7.39 -6.22 -4.56
C ILE A 154 6.48 -5.61 -5.65
N LYS A 155 7.06 -4.92 -6.63
CA LYS A 155 6.32 -4.30 -7.74
C LYS A 155 5.67 -5.36 -8.62
N ASP A 156 6.43 -6.38 -9.02
CA ASP A 156 5.91 -7.49 -9.82
C ASP A 156 4.76 -8.18 -9.09
N TYR A 157 4.94 -8.46 -7.80
CA TYR A 157 3.90 -9.08 -7.00
C TYR A 157 2.64 -8.19 -6.87
N ALA A 158 2.79 -6.89 -6.64
CA ALA A 158 1.68 -5.94 -6.61
C ALA A 158 0.91 -5.91 -7.94
N THR A 159 1.60 -5.92 -9.08
CA THR A 159 0.93 -5.98 -10.39
C THR A 159 0.19 -7.30 -10.61
N THR A 160 0.75 -8.44 -10.14
CA THR A 160 0.04 -9.73 -10.20
C THR A 160 -1.23 -9.74 -9.36
N LEU A 161 -1.19 -9.17 -8.16
CA LEU A 161 -2.37 -9.04 -7.29
C LEU A 161 -3.42 -8.13 -7.91
N LEU A 162 -3.01 -7.02 -8.51
CA LEU A 162 -3.94 -6.11 -9.17
C LEU A 162 -4.64 -6.82 -10.34
N LYS A 163 -3.90 -7.54 -11.19
CA LYS A 163 -4.46 -8.36 -12.28
C LYS A 163 -5.47 -9.38 -11.76
N GLN A 164 -5.14 -10.11 -10.69
CA GLN A 164 -6.03 -11.09 -10.07
C GLN A 164 -7.30 -10.43 -9.52
N SER A 165 -7.16 -9.32 -8.79
CA SER A 165 -8.31 -8.60 -8.21
C SER A 165 -9.26 -8.07 -9.28
N ILE A 166 -8.71 -7.57 -10.39
CA ILE A 166 -9.52 -7.13 -11.54
C ILE A 166 -10.20 -8.33 -12.19
N GLN A 167 -9.48 -9.44 -12.43
CA GLN A 167 -10.09 -10.65 -13.00
C GLN A 167 -11.29 -11.12 -12.16
N THR A 168 -11.12 -11.26 -10.84
CA THR A 168 -12.21 -11.64 -9.94
C THR A 168 -13.35 -10.62 -9.95
N ALA A 169 -13.05 -9.33 -10.04
CA ALA A 169 -14.07 -8.29 -10.17
C ALA A 169 -14.83 -8.39 -11.50
N THR A 170 -14.16 -8.74 -12.60
CA THR A 170 -14.79 -8.88 -13.92
C THR A 170 -15.63 -10.15 -14.09
N GLU A 171 -15.42 -11.16 -13.25
CA GLU A 171 -16.24 -12.37 -13.19
C GLU A 171 -17.53 -12.16 -12.37
N LYS A 172 -17.51 -11.18 -11.45
CA LYS A 172 -18.64 -10.89 -10.53
C LYS A 172 -19.46 -9.65 -10.91
N ASN A 173 -18.91 -8.68 -11.65
CA ASN A 173 -19.55 -7.41 -11.96
C ASN A 173 -19.92 -7.25 -13.44
N ASP A 174 -20.95 -6.42 -13.67
CA ASP A 174 -21.54 -6.09 -14.96
C ASP A 174 -20.54 -5.45 -15.95
N ILE A 175 -20.84 -5.58 -17.26
CA ILE A 175 -19.93 -5.32 -18.40
C ILE A 175 -19.36 -3.88 -18.41
N THR A 176 -20.08 -2.92 -17.81
CA THR A 176 -19.75 -1.49 -17.79
C THR A 176 -18.57 -1.18 -16.85
N SER A 177 -18.53 -1.78 -15.66
CA SER A 177 -17.43 -1.62 -14.69
C SER A 177 -16.15 -2.29 -15.19
N LYS A 178 -16.28 -3.37 -15.97
CA LYS A 178 -15.16 -4.12 -16.56
C LYS A 178 -14.32 -3.26 -17.51
N LYS A 179 -14.95 -2.49 -18.40
CA LYS A 179 -14.24 -1.57 -19.30
C LYS A 179 -13.50 -0.46 -18.55
N HIS A 180 -14.11 0.09 -17.50
CA HIS A 180 -13.49 1.12 -16.67
C HIS A 180 -12.27 0.59 -15.91
N LEU A 181 -12.39 -0.59 -15.28
CA LEU A 181 -11.29 -1.24 -14.57
C LEU A 181 -10.14 -1.67 -15.51
N GLN A 182 -10.45 -2.08 -16.74
CA GLN A 182 -9.44 -2.37 -17.77
C GLN A 182 -8.71 -1.10 -18.22
N GLY A 183 -9.41 0.02 -18.40
CA GLY A 183 -8.76 1.31 -18.73
C GLY A 183 -7.85 1.84 -17.62
N ILE A 184 -8.14 1.52 -16.35
CA ILE A 184 -7.26 1.81 -15.22
C ILE A 184 -6.02 0.91 -15.26
N LEU A 185 -6.17 -0.38 -15.61
CA LEU A 185 -5.06 -1.31 -15.77
C LEU A 185 -4.05 -0.82 -16.83
N GLU A 186 -4.53 -0.42 -18.00
CA GLU A 186 -3.69 0.04 -19.11
C GLU A 186 -2.97 1.36 -18.83
N LYS A 187 -3.51 2.20 -17.94
CA LYS A 187 -2.86 3.45 -17.51
C LYS A 187 -1.81 3.25 -16.41
N ILE A 188 -1.88 2.13 -15.70
CA ILE A 188 -0.99 1.81 -14.55
C ILE A 188 0.17 0.90 -14.96
N LEU A 189 0.00 0.06 -15.99
CA LEU A 189 1.07 -0.75 -16.61
C LEU A 189 1.93 0.08 -17.55
#